data_AF-A0A1X0S3E9-F1
#
_entry.id   AF-A0A1X0S3E9-F1
#
_cell.length_a   1.000
_cell.length_b   1.000
_cell.length_c   1.000
_cell.angle_alpha   90.00
_cell.angle_beta   90.00
_cell.angle_gamma   90.00
#
_symmetry.space_group_name_H-M   'P 1'
#
loop_
_entity.id
_entity.type
_entity.pdbx_description
1 polymer ?
#
loop_
_entity_poly.entity_id
_entity_poly.type
_entity_poly.pdbx_seq_one_letter_code
_entity_poly.pdbx_strand_id
1 'polypeptide(L)'
;RPDGGCVLIEKRRISQYTGFVEVKADYQKNNTHQTHGDLLRLALFASNGYDEYNTECILVLQAIGLNITAYGFTQHASGASVMFELMKVQCPVSLHDLPPPRSVCN
;
A
#
# COMPACT_ATOMS: atom_id res chain seq x y z
N ARG A 1 -2.54 7.67 -12.63
CA ARG A 1 -1.60 6.58 -12.96
C ARG A 1 -0.75 6.38 -11.72
N PRO A 2 -0.81 5.23 -11.02
CA PRO A 2 0.10 4.92 -9.93
C PRO A 2 1.52 4.69 -10.48
N ASP A 3 2.52 4.92 -9.65
CA ASP A 3 3.94 4.72 -10.00
C ASP A 3 4.33 3.24 -10.08
N GLY A 4 3.55 2.36 -9.45
CA GLY A 4 3.72 0.91 -9.52
C GLY A 4 2.43 0.13 -9.30
N GLY A 5 2.43 -1.13 -9.72
CA GLY A 5 1.37 -2.10 -9.47
C GLY A 5 1.95 -3.43 -9.01
N CYS A 6 1.27 -4.11 -8.10
CA CYS A 6 1.60 -5.46 -7.61
C CYS A 6 0.40 -6.37 -7.86
N VAL A 7 0.62 -7.59 -8.36
CA VAL A 7 -0.44 -8.59 -8.57
C VAL A 7 0.08 -9.94 -8.08
N LEU A 8 -0.55 -10.52 -7.06
CA LEU A 8 -0.32 -11.90 -6.62
C LEU A 8 -1.52 -12.76 -7.02
N ILE A 9 -1.27 -13.92 -7.62
CA ILE A 9 -2.30 -14.90 -8.01
C ILE A 9 -1.77 -16.30 -7.69
N GLU A 10 -2.43 -17.05 -6.80
CA GLU A 10 -2.31 -18.52 -6.79
C GLU A 10 -3.60 -19.24 -6.39
N LYS A 11 -3.96 -20.28 -7.17
CA LYS A 11 -5.24 -21.03 -7.09
C LYS A 11 -5.12 -22.32 -6.27
N ARG A 12 -5.91 -22.40 -5.19
CA ARG A 12 -6.92 -23.45 -4.87
C ARG A 12 -7.50 -23.30 -3.45
N ARG A 13 -6.94 -22.43 -2.60
CA ARG A 13 -7.53 -21.99 -1.31
C ARG A 13 -7.45 -20.46 -1.06
N ILE A 14 -7.51 -19.66 -2.15
CA ILE A 14 -7.50 -18.17 -2.24
C ILE A 14 -6.08 -17.59 -2.07
N SER A 15 -5.57 -16.72 -2.96
CA SER A 15 -5.88 -15.28 -2.90
C SER A 15 -5.30 -14.46 -4.08
N GLN A 16 -6.16 -13.65 -4.71
CA GLN A 16 -5.76 -12.60 -5.64
C GLN A 16 -5.50 -11.32 -4.83
N TYR A 17 -4.27 -10.82 -4.82
CA TYR A 17 -3.97 -9.51 -4.24
C TYR A 17 -3.51 -8.57 -5.33
N THR A 18 -4.29 -7.53 -5.56
CA THR A 18 -3.87 -6.40 -6.37
C THR A 18 -3.37 -5.32 -5.43
N GLY A 19 -2.30 -4.64 -5.82
CA GLY A 19 -1.80 -3.49 -5.08
C GLY A 19 -1.29 -2.39 -5.98
N PHE A 20 -1.36 -1.17 -5.48
CA PHE A 20 -0.94 0.04 -6.19
C PHE A 20 0.04 0.82 -5.34
N VAL A 21 1.03 1.43 -5.99
CA VAL A 21 2.10 2.17 -5.33
C VAL A 21 2.20 3.58 -5.90
N GLU A 22 2.29 4.58 -5.02
CA GLU A 22 2.72 5.94 -5.38
C GLU A 22 4.01 6.28 -4.60
N VAL A 23 4.97 6.88 -5.28
CA VAL A 23 6.31 7.19 -4.76
C VAL A 23 6.61 8.68 -4.91
N LYS A 24 6.94 9.32 -3.79
CA LYS A 24 7.41 10.71 -3.74
C LYS A 24 8.81 10.81 -3.14
N ALA A 25 9.58 11.78 -3.62
CA ALA A 25 10.87 12.14 -3.04
C ALA A 25 10.71 12.86 -1.69
N ASP A 26 11.75 12.77 -0.83
CA ASP A 26 11.69 13.23 0.57
C ASP A 26 11.45 14.74 0.72
N TYR A 27 11.95 15.56 -0.21
CA TYR A 27 11.71 17.02 -0.19
C TYR A 27 10.24 17.39 -0.42
N GLN A 28 9.41 16.48 -0.92
CA GLN A 28 7.97 16.69 -1.12
C GLN A 28 7.15 16.36 0.12
N LYS A 29 7.78 15.84 1.20
CA LYS A 29 7.11 15.46 2.45
C LYS A 29 6.32 16.60 3.10
N ASN A 30 6.78 17.84 2.94
CA ASN A 30 6.12 19.03 3.52
C ASN A 30 4.97 19.57 2.66
N ASN A 31 4.73 19.01 1.47
CA ASN A 31 3.59 19.41 0.64
C ASN A 31 2.36 18.57 0.99
N THR A 32 1.74 18.90 2.12
CA THR A 32 0.55 18.20 2.63
C THR A 32 -0.57 18.15 1.59
N HIS A 33 -0.81 19.21 0.82
CA HIS A 33 -1.85 19.21 -0.21
C HIS A 33 -1.61 18.14 -1.28
N GLN A 34 -0.38 18.01 -1.79
CA GLN A 34 -0.06 17.00 -2.80
C GLN A 34 -0.10 15.58 -2.21
N THR A 35 0.40 15.40 -0.98
CA THR A 35 0.38 14.09 -0.31
C THR A 35 -1.04 13.57 -0.07
N HIS A 36 -1.96 14.44 0.35
CA HIS A 36 -3.36 14.06 0.54
C HIS A 36 -4.08 13.82 -0.79
N GLY A 37 -3.79 14.63 -1.81
CA GLY A 37 -4.31 14.41 -3.17
C GLY A 37 -3.91 13.04 -3.72
N ASP A 38 -2.68 12.63 -3.47
CA ASP A 38 -2.16 11.35 -3.92
C ASP A 38 -2.75 10.17 -3.15
N LEU A 39 -2.96 10.32 -1.85
CA LEU A 39 -3.67 9.31 -1.06
C LEU A 39 -5.11 9.14 -1.55
N LEU A 40 -5.81 10.23 -1.89
CA LEU A 40 -7.14 10.17 -2.48
C LEU A 40 -7.13 9.47 -3.84
N ARG A 41 -6.14 9.77 -4.70
CA ARG A 41 -5.98 9.07 -5.98
C ARG A 41 -5.77 7.57 -5.77
N LEU A 42 -4.93 7.19 -4.82
CA LEU A 42 -4.69 5.78 -4.48
C LEU A 42 -5.97 5.09 -3.98
N ALA A 43 -6.76 5.76 -3.14
CA ALA A 43 -8.06 5.24 -2.70
C ALA A 43 -9.03 5.01 -3.87
N LEU A 44 -9.10 5.96 -4.81
CA LEU A 44 -9.91 5.83 -6.04
C LEU A 44 -9.42 4.68 -6.93
N PHE A 45 -8.10 4.53 -7.09
CA PHE A 45 -7.52 3.39 -7.82
C PHE A 45 -7.86 2.05 -7.16
N ALA A 46 -7.78 1.97 -5.84
CA ALA A 46 -8.16 0.78 -5.10
C ALA A 46 -9.65 0.49 -5.24
N SER A 47 -10.53 1.50 -5.15
CA SER A 47 -11.97 1.30 -5.37
C SER A 47 -12.27 0.76 -6.75
N ASN A 48 -11.72 1.37 -7.80
CA ASN A 48 -11.94 0.92 -9.17
C ASN A 48 -11.39 -0.49 -9.39
N GLY A 49 -10.21 -0.79 -8.85
CA GLY A 49 -9.62 -2.12 -8.93
C GLY A 49 -10.43 -3.18 -8.17
N TYR A 50 -11.02 -2.82 -7.04
CA TYR A 50 -11.85 -3.73 -6.26
C TYR A 50 -13.05 -4.21 -7.08
N ASP A 51 -13.73 -3.25 -7.72
CA ASP A 51 -14.89 -3.51 -8.59
C ASP A 51 -14.51 -4.28 -9.85
N GLU A 52 -13.38 -3.94 -10.49
CA GLU A 52 -12.95 -4.53 -11.77
C GLU A 52 -12.41 -5.97 -11.61
N TYR A 53 -11.66 -6.25 -10.55
CA TYR A 53 -10.95 -7.52 -10.37
C TYR A 53 -11.65 -8.50 -9.41
N ASN A 54 -12.81 -8.13 -8.84
CA ASN A 54 -13.58 -8.94 -7.88
C ASN A 54 -12.71 -9.49 -6.74
N THR A 55 -11.84 -8.63 -6.20
CA THR A 55 -10.91 -8.97 -5.11
C THR A 55 -11.56 -8.74 -3.76
N GLU A 56 -11.19 -9.50 -2.73
CA GLU A 56 -11.72 -9.28 -1.36
C GLU A 56 -11.04 -8.10 -0.64
N CYS A 57 -9.81 -7.76 -1.05
CA CYS A 57 -9.01 -6.71 -0.46
C CYS A 57 -7.91 -6.25 -1.43
N ILE A 58 -7.61 -4.95 -1.41
CA ILE A 58 -6.50 -4.36 -2.17
C ILE A 58 -5.50 -3.74 -1.20
N LEU A 59 -4.23 -4.02 -1.42
CA LEU A 59 -3.13 -3.43 -0.66
C LEU A 59 -2.61 -2.19 -1.38
N VAL A 60 -2.66 -1.05 -0.72
CA VAL A 60 -2.18 0.22 -1.27
C VAL A 60 -0.91 0.63 -0.54
N LEU A 61 0.12 1.04 -1.27
CA LEU A 61 1.37 1.54 -0.71
C LEU A 61 1.59 3.00 -1.10
N GLN A 62 1.94 3.83 -0.11
CA GLN A 62 2.40 5.19 -0.33
C GLN A 62 3.82 5.32 0.21
N ALA A 63 4.78 5.57 -0.68
CA ALA A 63 6.17 5.82 -0.31
C ALA A 63 6.48 7.31 -0.42
N ILE A 64 6.97 7.93 0.66
CA ILE A 64 7.40 9.33 0.70
C ILE A 64 8.79 9.39 1.34
N GLY A 65 9.79 9.68 0.51
CA GLY A 65 11.19 9.52 0.88
C GLY A 65 11.44 8.06 1.27
N LEU A 66 11.92 7.84 2.49
CA LEU A 66 12.14 6.51 3.05
C LEU A 66 10.96 5.99 3.87
N ASN A 67 9.84 6.72 3.94
CA ASN A 67 8.68 6.30 4.71
C ASN A 67 7.69 5.59 3.79
N ILE A 68 7.42 4.32 4.05
CA ILE A 68 6.39 3.54 3.35
C ILE A 68 5.22 3.35 4.29
N THR A 69 4.04 3.77 3.86
CA THR A 69 2.78 3.47 4.54
C THR A 69 1.98 2.49 3.71
N ALA A 70 1.50 1.42 4.34
CA ALA A 70 0.61 0.45 3.73
C ALA A 70 -0.83 0.64 4.22
N TYR A 71 -1.78 0.57 3.30
CA TYR A 71 -3.20 0.68 3.56
C TYR A 71 -3.94 -0.55 3.03
N GLY A 72 -4.95 -1.00 3.76
CA GLY A 72 -5.90 -2.00 3.31
C GLY A 72 -7.13 -1.31 2.76
N PHE A 73 -7.59 -1.74 1.60
CA PHE A 73 -8.85 -1.32 1.00
C PHE A 73 -9.80 -2.50 0.88
N THR A 74 -11.02 -2.37 1.42
CA THR A 74 -12.06 -3.39 1.36
C THR A 74 -13.45 -2.76 1.36
N GLN A 75 -14.45 -3.54 0.97
CA GLN A 75 -15.85 -3.12 1.08
C GLN A 75 -16.46 -3.64 2.38
N HIS A 76 -16.95 -2.72 3.19
CA HIS A 76 -17.69 -3.02 4.39
C HIS A 76 -19.06 -3.61 4.05
N ALA A 77 -19.60 -4.47 4.93
CA ALA A 77 -20.89 -5.15 4.73
C ALA A 77 -22.09 -4.20 4.51
N SER A 78 -21.96 -2.92 4.86
CA SER A 78 -22.95 -1.87 4.59
C SER A 78 -22.87 -1.29 3.17
N GLY A 79 -22.00 -1.83 2.31
CA GLY A 79 -21.72 -1.31 0.96
C GLY A 79 -20.71 -0.15 0.93
N ALA A 80 -20.17 0.26 2.08
CA ALA A 80 -19.20 1.35 2.16
C ALA A 80 -17.79 0.89 1.79
N SER A 81 -17.11 1.63 0.92
CA SER A 81 -15.68 1.41 0.62
C SER A 81 -14.81 2.02 1.72
N VAL A 82 -13.93 1.23 2.31
CA VAL A 82 -13.10 1.65 3.45
C VAL A 82 -11.62 1.44 3.13
N MET A 83 -10.82 2.48 3.37
CA MET A 83 -9.37 2.42 3.34
C MET A 83 -8.83 2.75 4.73
N PHE A 84 -7.94 1.91 5.26
CA PHE A 84 -7.37 2.08 6.60
C PHE A 84 -5.87 1.77 6.61
N GLU A 85 -5.11 2.49 7.46
CA GLU A 85 -3.67 2.28 7.61
C GLU A 85 -3.40 0.93 8.30
N LEU A 86 -2.54 0.10 7.70
CA LEU A 86 -2.13 -1.20 8.22
C LEU A 86 -0.79 -1.13 8.95
N MET A 87 0.18 -0.47 8.32
CA MET A 87 1.51 -0.31 8.88
C MET A 87 2.23 0.88 8.28
N LYS A 88 3.24 1.35 9.01
CA LYS A 88 4.21 2.32 8.53
C LYS A 88 5.61 1.79 8.81
N VAL A 89 6.44 1.78 7.78
CA VAL A 89 7.83 1.33 7.85
C VAL A 89 8.72 2.44 7.34
N GLN A 90 9.78 2.73 8.10
CA GLN A 90 10.85 3.57 7.61
C GLN A 90 11.94 2.67 7.03
N CYS A 91 12.21 2.82 5.74
CA CYS A 91 13.28 2.11 5.07
C CYS A 91 14.64 2.58 5.62
N PRO A 92 15.55 1.64 5.90
CA PRO A 92 16.90 1.98 6.30
C PRO A 92 17.62 2.71 5.17
N VAL A 93 18.44 3.70 5.53
CA VAL A 93 19.24 4.47 4.57
C VAL A 93 20.44 3.64 4.11
N SER A 94 20.95 2.76 4.98
CA SER A 94 22.12 1.94 4.74
C SER A 94 21.96 0.51 5.28
N LEU A 95 22.85 -0.40 4.87
CA LEU A 95 22.90 -1.76 5.39
C LEU A 95 23.15 -1.81 6.90
N HIS A 96 23.81 -0.81 7.48
CA HIS A 96 24.06 -0.72 8.92
C HIS A 96 22.79 -0.41 9.72
N ASP A 97 21.79 0.18 9.07
CA ASP A 97 20.50 0.53 9.70
C ASP A 97 19.50 -0.64 9.62
N LEU A 98 19.87 -1.76 8.99
CA LEU A 98 19.04 -2.95 8.98
C LEU A 98 19.04 -3.59 10.38
N PRO A 99 17.87 -4.00 10.89
CA PRO A 99 17.83 -4.80 12.09
C PRO A 99 18.63 -6.10 11.87
N PRO A 100 19.39 -6.57 12.88
CA PRO A 100 20.14 -7.80 12.74
C PRO A 100 19.19 -8.94 12.35
N PRO A 101 19.62 -9.89 11.51
CA PRO A 101 18.78 -10.99 11.08
C PRO A 101 18.23 -11.69 12.32
N ARG A 102 16.90 -11.72 12.46
CA ARG A 102 16.26 -12.46 13.54
C ARG A 102 16.64 -13.92 13.37
N SER A 103 17.43 -14.47 14.29
CA SER A 103 17.60 -15.91 14.41
C SER A 103 16.22 -16.49 14.66
N VAL A 104 15.72 -17.25 13.69
CA VAL A 104 14.54 -18.09 13.89
C VAL A 104 14.95 -19.12 14.95
N CYS A 105 14.46 -18.96 16.18
CA CYS A 105 14.53 -20.04 17.16
C CYS A 105 13.60 -21.14 16.66
N ASN A 106 14.19 -22.30 16.35
CA ASN A 106 13.50 -23.55 16.00
C ASN A 106 12.53 -24.00 17.09
#